data_AF-A0A8S9PDN6-F1
#
_entry.id   AF-A0A8S9PDN6-F1
#
_cell.length_a   1.000
_cell.length_b   1.000
_cell.length_c   1.000
_cell.angle_alpha   90.00
_cell.angle_beta   90.00
_cell.angle_gamma   90.00
#
_symmetry.space_group_name_H-M   'P 1'
#
loop_
_entity.id
_entity.type
_entity.pdbx_description
1 polymer ?
#
loop_
_entity_poly.entity_id
_entity_poly.type
_entity_poly.pdbx_seq_one_letter_code
_entity_poly.pdbx_strand_id
1 'polypeptide(L)' 'MDSATTTTKTERRVGQKQEKKAKAPTQAELDDFFSAAERGQQKRFTDKYNYDIVNDTPLEGRYEWVSLKP' A
#
# COMPACT_ATOMS: atom_id res chain seq x y z
N MET A 1 -11.32 -29.42 -9.90
CA MET A 1 -11.27 -30.77 -9.31
C MET A 1 -9.88 -31.31 -9.61
N ASP A 2 -8.92 -31.52 -8.71
CA ASP A 2 -8.77 -31.43 -7.25
C ASP A 2 -7.25 -31.35 -6.98
N SER A 3 -6.86 -31.12 -5.71
CA SER A 3 -5.52 -31.33 -5.11
C SER A 3 -4.69 -30.06 -4.89
N ALA A 4 -4.21 -29.74 -3.69
CA ALA A 4 -4.33 -30.39 -2.39
C ALA A 4 -4.07 -29.34 -1.29
N THR A 5 -4.99 -29.27 -0.32
CA THR A 5 -4.78 -28.59 0.95
C THR A 5 -4.03 -29.55 1.86
N THR A 6 -2.77 -29.27 2.18
CA THR A 6 -2.01 -30.04 3.19
C THR A 6 -2.01 -29.29 4.51
N THR A 7 -2.75 -29.86 5.46
CA THR A 7 -2.80 -29.54 6.89
C THR A 7 -1.47 -29.87 7.59
N THR A 8 -1.01 -28.98 8.47
CA THR A 8 -0.17 -29.38 9.62
C THR A 8 -0.68 -28.69 10.89
N LYS A 9 -1.42 -29.45 11.70
CA LYS A 9 -1.70 -29.19 13.12
C LYS A 9 -0.53 -29.75 13.94
N THR A 10 -0.22 -29.12 15.08
CA THR A 10 0.67 -29.51 16.21
C THR A 10 1.61 -28.32 16.46
N GLU A 11 1.60 -27.55 17.55
CA GLU A 11 1.31 -27.85 18.96
C GLU A 11 1.13 -26.52 19.72
N ARG A 12 0.14 -26.46 20.61
CA ARG A 12 -0.02 -25.34 21.55
C ARG A 12 1.10 -25.39 22.59
N ARG A 13 2.18 -24.63 22.40
CA ARG A 13 3.08 -24.27 23.50
C ARG A 13 2.53 -23.02 24.20
N VAL A 14 1.74 -23.26 25.24
CA VAL A 14 1.46 -22.27 26.29
C VAL A 14 2.78 -22.04 27.02
N GLY A 15 3.57 -21.09 26.52
CA GLY A 15 4.74 -20.55 27.18
C GLY A 15 4.54 -19.05 27.24
N GLN A 16 4.34 -18.52 28.44
CA GLN A 16 4.20 -17.10 28.74
C GLN A 16 5.39 -16.32 28.17
N LYS A 17 5.25 -15.78 26.97
CA LYS A 17 6.03 -14.60 26.58
C LYS A 17 5.14 -13.43 26.94
N GLN A 18 5.49 -12.72 28.02
CA GLN A 18 5.02 -11.36 28.19
C GLN A 18 5.52 -10.59 26.97
N GLU A 19 4.70 -10.57 25.91
CA GLU A 19 4.86 -9.62 24.84
C GLU A 19 4.72 -8.28 25.52
N LYS A 20 5.86 -7.60 25.73
CA LYS A 20 5.85 -6.15 25.87
C LYS A 20 5.05 -5.68 24.66
N LYS A 21 3.77 -5.34 24.86
CA LYS A 21 2.94 -4.75 23.81
C LYS A 21 3.73 -3.55 23.32
N ALA A 22 4.40 -3.70 22.19
CA ALA A 22 5.04 -2.57 21.55
C ALA A 22 3.92 -1.55 21.37
N LYS A 23 4.13 -0.32 21.85
CA LYS A 23 3.15 0.74 21.61
C LYS A 23 3.03 0.84 20.10
N ALA A 24 1.81 0.68 19.60
CA ALA A 24 1.54 0.94 18.19
C ALA A 24 1.90 2.41 17.92
N PRO A 25 2.53 2.71 16.77
CA PRO A 25 2.73 4.09 16.35
C PRO A 25 1.38 4.79 16.25
N THR A 26 1.39 6.09 16.53
CA THR A 26 0.22 6.95 16.35
C THR A 26 -0.10 7.12 14.87
N GLN A 27 -1.33 7.52 14.58
CA GLN A 27 -1.74 7.80 13.19
C GLN A 27 -0.81 8.83 12.53
N ALA A 28 -0.44 9.90 13.25
CA ALA A 28 0.44 10.94 12.72
C ALA A 28 1.83 10.42 12.35
N GLU A 29 2.39 9.50 13.15
CA GLU A 29 3.69 8.88 12.86
C GLU A 29 3.63 7.97 11.63
N LEU A 30 2.52 7.23 11.47
CA LEU A 30 2.30 6.41 10.28
C LEU A 30 2.09 7.27 9.03
N ASP A 31 1.28 8.32 9.14
CA ASP A 31 0.99 9.21 8.02
C ASP A 31 2.26 9.91 7.51
N ASP A 32 3.12 10.43 8.41
CA ASP A 32 4.39 11.05 8.01
C ASP A 32 5.32 10.05 7.30
N PHE A 33 5.41 8.82 7.84
CA PHE A 33 6.20 7.75 7.25
C PHE A 33 5.76 7.42 5.82
N PHE A 34 4.45 7.21 5.60
CA PHE A 34 3.93 6.88 4.27
C PHE A 34 3.92 8.07 3.31
N SER A 35 3.69 9.29 3.80
CA SER A 35 3.68 10.53 2.99
C SER A 35 5.02 10.78 2.29
N ALA A 36 6.15 10.41 2.90
CA ALA A 36 7.45 10.53 2.26
C ALA A 36 7.58 9.61 1.04
N ALA A 37 7.18 8.34 1.18
CA ALA A 37 7.23 7.36 0.11
C ALA A 37 6.20 7.66 -0.99
N GLU A 38 4.98 8.06 -0.60
CA GLU A 38 3.88 8.38 -1.51
C GLU A 38 4.23 9.53 -2.45
N ARG A 39 4.78 10.63 -1.93
CA ARG A 39 5.25 11.76 -2.76
C ARG A 39 6.26 11.34 -3.83
N GLY A 40 7.15 10.42 -3.48
CA GLY A 40 8.11 9.87 -4.44
C GLY A 40 7.44 9.06 -5.56
N GLN A 41 6.45 8.24 -5.22
CA GLN A 41 5.68 7.48 -6.21
C GLN A 41 4.80 8.38 -7.08
N GLN A 42 4.13 9.36 -6.48
CA GLN A 42 3.32 10.34 -7.20
C GLN A 42 4.17 11.07 -8.23
N LYS A 43 5.31 11.64 -7.81
CA LYS A 43 6.22 12.33 -8.74
C LYS A 43 6.66 11.45 -9.90
N ARG A 44 7.06 10.20 -9.62
CA ARG A 44 7.48 9.25 -10.68
C ARG A 44 6.34 8.92 -11.64
N PHE A 45 5.12 8.81 -11.14
CA PHE A 45 3.94 8.56 -11.97
C PHE A 45 3.64 9.77 -12.85
N THR A 46 3.56 10.96 -12.24
CA THR A 46 3.33 12.23 -12.93
C THR A 46 4.36 12.48 -14.03
N ASP A 47 5.65 12.31 -13.73
CA ASP A 47 6.74 12.49 -14.71
C ASP A 47 6.65 11.48 -15.87
N LYS A 48 6.24 10.24 -15.58
CA LYS A 48 6.15 9.19 -16.60
C LYS A 48 4.95 9.37 -17.52
N TYR A 49 3.82 9.73 -16.94
CA TYR A 49 2.51 9.62 -17.57
C TYR A 49 1.77 10.93 -17.78
N ASN A 50 2.35 12.07 -17.37
CA ASN A 50 1.70 13.39 -17.37
C ASN A 50 0.28 13.34 -16.78
N TYR A 51 0.15 12.70 -15.62
CA TYR A 51 -1.12 12.54 -14.94
C TYR A 51 -0.95 12.75 -13.44
N ASP A 52 -1.85 13.51 -12.85
CA ASP A 52 -1.92 13.68 -11.41
C ASP A 52 -2.95 12.72 -10.82
N ILE A 53 -2.46 11.66 -10.19
CA ILE A 53 -3.30 10.61 -9.58
C ILE A 53 -4.02 11.07 -8.31
N VAL A 54 -3.57 12.15 -7.67
CA VAL A 54 -4.20 12.64 -6.43
C VAL A 54 -5.45 13.47 -6.77
N ASN A 55 -5.35 14.29 -7.81
CA ASN A 55 -6.46 15.11 -8.30
C ASN A 55 -7.24 14.43 -9.45
N ASP A 56 -6.88 13.19 -9.81
CA ASP A 56 -7.46 12.43 -10.92
C ASP A 56 -7.57 13.25 -12.22
N THR A 57 -6.51 14.00 -12.54
CA THR A 57 -6.52 14.99 -13.60
C THR A 57 -5.34 14.79 -14.55
N PRO A 58 -5.57 14.74 -15.87
CA PRO A 58 -4.47 14.69 -16.82
C PRO A 58 -3.75 16.02 -16.91
N LEU A 59 -2.44 15.94 -17.06
CA LEU A 59 -1.56 17.08 -17.28
C LEU A 59 -1.12 17.11 -18.75
N GLU A 60 -0.72 18.29 -19.20
CA GLU A 60 -0.11 18.46 -20.51
C GLU A 60 1.17 17.62 -20.63
N GLY A 61 1.33 16.89 -21.74
CA GLY A 61 2.50 16.06 -21.93
C GLY A 61 2.39 15.11 -23.12
N ARG A 62 3.07 13.97 -23.00
CA ARG A 62 3.22 12.98 -24.08
C ARG A 62 1.97 12.16 -24.34
N TYR A 63 1.15 11.96 -23.32
CA TYR A 63 -0.05 11.13 -23.38
C TYR A 63 -1.29 12.00 -23.31
N GLU A 64 -2.27 11.69 -24.14
CA GLU A 64 -3.62 12.24 -24.04
C GLU A 64 -4.50 11.23 -23.31
N TRP A 65 -5.09 11.66 -22.19
CA TRP A 65 -5.93 10.82 -21.36
C TRP A 65 -7.39 11.01 -21.73
N VAL A 66 -8.08 9.90 -22.02
CA VAL A 66 -9.51 9.90 -22.36
C VAL A 66 -10.28 9.26 -21.21
N SER A 67 -11.21 10.01 -20.61
CA SER A 67 -12.12 9.46 -19.60
C SER A 67 -13.18 8.60 -20.30
N LEU A 68 -13.24 7.32 -19.93
CA LEU A 68 -14.27 6.41 -20.42
C LEU A 68 -15.52 6.55 -19.54
N LYS A 69 -16.63 6.96 -20.15
CA LYS A 69 -17.94 6.89 -19.47
C LYS A 69 -18.42 5.43 -19.50
N PRO A 70 -18.90 4.87 -18.37
CA PRO A 70 -19.47 3.53 -18.33
C PRO A 70 -20.74 3.42 -19.19
#